data_AF-S7VWR7-F1
#
_entry.id   AF-S7VWR7-F1
#
_cell.length_a   1.000
_cell.length_b   1.000
_cell.length_c   1.000
_cell.angle_alpha   90.00
_cell.angle_beta   90.00
_cell.angle_gamma   90.00
#
_symmetry.space_group_name_H-M   'P 1'
#
loop_
_entity.id
_entity.type
_entity.pdbx_description
1 polymer ?
#
loop_
_entity_poly.entity_id
_entity_poly.type
_entity_poly.pdbx_seq_one_letter_code
_entity_poly.pdbx_strand_id
1 'polypeptide(L)'
;MLFSVTGIIGIVILLLWFATDHSATAQNYNVLWAFPLNIFVVAQLLKPKVKTWFKKYLKFLIIMLCLLTSHWIIGVQVFAIGLIPLLIALLVRYIYLVKFFNQN
;
A
#
# COMPACT_ATOMS: atom_id res chain seq x y z
N MET A 1 10.13 -8.94 -1.02
CA MET A 1 9.10 -9.70 -0.28
C MET A 1 7.90 -8.84 0.06
N LEU A 2 8.00 -7.84 0.96
CA LEU A 2 6.86 -7.01 1.37
C LEU A 2 6.05 -6.39 0.21
N PHE A 3 6.70 -5.68 -0.72
CA PHE A 3 6.04 -5.06 -1.89
C PHE A 3 5.43 -6.07 -2.87
N SER A 4 6.03 -7.25 -2.99
CA SER A 4 5.50 -8.32 -3.85
C SER A 4 4.21 -8.87 -3.26
N VAL A 5 4.18 -9.11 -1.95
CA VAL A 5 3.00 -9.61 -1.23
C VAL A 5 1.88 -8.57 -1.25
N THR A 6 2.16 -7.31 -0.92
CA THR A 6 1.13 -6.25 -0.97
C THR A 6 0.64 -5.98 -2.38
N GLY A 7 1.51 -6.12 -3.40
CA GLY A 7 1.12 -6.02 -4.81
C GLY A 7 0.20 -7.16 -5.25
N ILE A 8 0.52 -8.42 -4.90
CA ILE A 8 -0.32 -9.58 -5.22
C ILE A 8 -1.69 -9.46 -4.54
N ILE A 9 -1.72 -9.12 -3.25
CA ILE A 9 -2.98 -8.88 -2.51
C ILE A 9 -3.78 -7.77 -3.19
N GLY A 10 -3.12 -6.69 -3.62
CA GLY A 10 -3.76 -5.61 -4.35
C GLY A 10 -4.35 -6.03 -5.69
N ILE A 11 -3.67 -6.89 -6.44
CA ILE A 11 -4.18 -7.43 -7.71
C ILE A 11 -5.41 -8.30 -7.44
N VAL A 12 -5.39 -9.15 -6.40
CA VAL A 12 -6.56 -9.95 -6.03
C VAL A 12 -7.74 -9.04 -5.66
N ILE A 13 -7.52 -8.00 -4.86
CA ILE A 13 -8.58 -7.02 -4.51
C ILE A 13 -9.11 -6.31 -5.76
N LEU A 14 -8.23 -5.92 -6.69
CA LEU A 14 -8.63 -5.26 -7.93
C LEU A 14 -9.43 -6.22 -8.84
N LEU A 15 -9.01 -7.48 -8.95
CA LEU A 15 -9.77 -8.50 -9.68
C LEU A 15 -11.16 -8.72 -9.05
N LEU A 16 -11.28 -8.73 -7.72
CA LEU A 16 -12.57 -8.83 -7.03
C LEU A 16 -13.48 -7.64 -7.32
N TRP A 17 -12.91 -6.46 -7.55
CA TRP A 17 -13.65 -5.26 -7.92
C TRP A 17 -14.26 -5.38 -9.33
N PHE A 18 -13.49 -5.87 -10.30
CA PHE A 18 -13.95 -5.97 -11.70
C PHE A 18 -14.73 -7.25 -12.02
N ALA A 19 -14.42 -8.36 -11.36
CA ALA A 19 -14.97 -9.67 -11.70
C ALA A 19 -16.28 -10.01 -10.97
N THR A 20 -16.71 -9.18 -10.00
CA THR A 20 -17.88 -9.48 -9.18
C THR A 20 -18.91 -8.37 -9.31
N ASP A 21 -20.14 -8.70 -9.74
CA ASP A 21 -21.31 -7.79 -9.80
C ASP A 21 -21.83 -7.35 -8.42
N HIS A 22 -21.05 -7.55 -7.36
CA HIS A 22 -21.45 -7.22 -5.99
C HIS A 22 -20.90 -5.87 -5.55
N SER A 23 -21.82 -4.95 -5.24
CA SER A 23 -21.55 -3.59 -4.74
C SER A 23 -20.65 -3.56 -3.49
N ALA A 24 -20.59 -4.66 -2.73
CA ALA A 24 -19.78 -4.80 -1.53
C ALA A 24 -18.28 -5.00 -1.79
N THR A 25 -17.90 -5.64 -2.91
CA THR A 25 -16.47 -5.83 -3.27
C THR A 25 -15.91 -4.63 -4.04
N ALA A 26 -16.79 -3.80 -4.61
CA ALA A 26 -16.42 -2.61 -5.38
C ALA A 26 -15.92 -1.41 -4.54
N GLN A 27 -16.03 -1.47 -3.21
CA GLN A 27 -15.63 -0.37 -2.32
C GLN A 27 -14.62 -0.84 -1.26
N ASN A 28 -13.72 -1.76 -1.62
CA ASN A 28 -12.77 -2.30 -0.66
C ASN A 28 -11.56 -1.37 -0.44
N TYR A 29 -11.61 -0.56 0.63
CA TYR A 29 -10.52 0.35 1.00
C TYR A 29 -9.21 -0.36 1.44
N ASN A 30 -9.17 -1.70 1.52
CA ASN A 30 -7.90 -2.43 1.72
C ASN A 30 -6.92 -2.22 0.55
N VAL A 31 -7.39 -1.77 -0.61
CA VAL A 31 -6.53 -1.37 -1.74
C VAL A 31 -5.55 -0.24 -1.37
N LEU A 32 -5.85 0.57 -0.36
CA LEU A 32 -4.99 1.68 0.09
C LEU A 32 -3.68 1.18 0.72
N TRP A 33 -3.70 0.09 1.49
CA TRP A 33 -2.48 -0.50 2.05
C TRP A 33 -1.90 -1.58 1.12
N ALA A 34 -2.76 -2.33 0.42
CA ALA A 34 -2.41 -3.35 -0.56
C ALA A 34 -2.47 -2.78 -1.99
N PHE A 35 -1.64 -1.79 -2.28
CA PHE A 35 -1.70 -1.11 -3.57
C PHE A 35 -1.17 -2.02 -4.71
N PRO A 36 -1.96 -2.33 -5.77
CA PRO A 36 -1.61 -3.30 -6.80
C PRO A 36 -0.34 -2.92 -7.58
N LEU A 37 -0.09 -1.63 -7.78
CA LEU A 37 1.10 -1.16 -8.49
C LEU A 37 2.41 -1.42 -7.75
N ASN A 38 2.36 -1.86 -6.48
CA ASN A 38 3.55 -2.27 -5.73
C ASN A 38 4.34 -3.35 -6.48
N ILE A 39 3.69 -4.21 -7.27
CA ILE A 39 4.36 -5.29 -8.02
C ILE A 39 5.35 -4.75 -9.06
N PHE A 40 5.01 -3.67 -9.76
CA PHE A 40 5.86 -3.05 -10.78
C PHE A 40 7.06 -2.34 -10.18
N VAL A 41 6.92 -1.91 -8.93
CA VAL A 41 7.92 -1.11 -8.22
C VAL A 41 8.97 -1.99 -7.53
N VAL A 42 8.71 -3.30 -7.37
CA VAL A 42 9.68 -4.28 -6.84
C VAL A 42 10.99 -4.25 -7.64
N ALA A 43 10.93 -4.09 -8.96
CA ALA A 43 12.10 -4.03 -9.82
C ALA A 43 13.00 -2.81 -9.56
N GLN A 44 12.48 -1.71 -8.99
CA GLN A 44 13.29 -0.55 -8.59
C GLN A 44 14.11 -0.81 -7.33
N LEU A 45 13.61 -1.65 -6.42
CA LEU A 45 14.33 -2.01 -5.19
C LEU A 45 15.56 -2.88 -5.44
N LEU A 46 15.61 -3.57 -6.58
CA LEU A 46 16.74 -4.40 -7.00
C LEU A 46 17.83 -3.60 -7.73
N LYS A 47 17.58 -2.32 -8.06
CA LYS A 47 18.55 -1.49 -8.78
C LYS A 47 19.51 -0.80 -7.81
N PRO A 48 20.81 -0.68 -8.17
CA PRO A 48 21.79 0.02 -7.34
C PRO A 48 21.51 1.53 -7.21
N LYS A 49 20.82 2.12 -8.19
CA LYS A 49 20.35 3.51 -8.15
C LYS A 49 18.84 3.55 -8.36
N VAL A 50 18.11 3.97 -7.33
CA VAL A 50 16.67 4.20 -7.40
C VAL A 50 16.36 5.56 -8.02
N LYS A 51 15.34 5.59 -8.87
CA LYS A 51 14.88 6.83 -9.52
C LYS A 51 14.17 7.75 -8.52
N THR A 52 14.25 9.07 -8.73
CA THR A 52 13.56 10.07 -7.88
C THR A 52 12.04 9.89 -7.82
N TRP A 53 11.42 9.37 -8.89
CA TRP A 53 9.99 9.03 -8.89
C TRP A 53 9.64 7.96 -7.85
N PHE A 54 10.55 7.01 -7.57
CA PHE A 54 10.31 5.99 -6.56
C PHE A 54 10.23 6.59 -5.15
N LYS A 55 11.02 7.64 -4.86
CA LYS A 55 10.90 8.39 -3.59
C LYS A 55 9.53 9.07 -3.47
N LYS A 56 9.02 9.65 -4.56
CA LYS A 56 7.66 10.24 -4.60
C LYS A 56 6.59 9.16 -4.41
N TYR A 57 6.78 8.00 -5.01
CA TYR A 57 5.90 6.84 -4.86
C TYR A 57 5.84 6.33 -3.40
N LEU A 58 6.97 6.24 -2.70
CA LEU A 58 6.98 5.87 -1.28
C LEU A 58 6.23 6.87 -0.40
N LYS A 59 6.36 8.18 -0.67
CA LYS A 59 5.58 9.21 0.02
C LYS A 59 4.08 9.07 -0.27
N PHE A 60 3.72 8.76 -1.51
CA PHE A 60 2.34 8.48 -1.89
C PHE A 60 1.76 7.29 -1.09
N LEU A 61 2.51 6.20 -0.91
CA LEU A 61 2.06 5.06 -0.10
C LEU A 61 1.83 5.43 1.37
N ILE A 62 2.65 6.31 1.94
CA ILE A 62 2.43 6.82 3.31
C ILE A 62 1.13 7.63 3.38
N ILE A 63 0.86 8.48 2.39
CA ILE A 63 -0.41 9.23 2.31
C ILE A 63 -1.59 8.26 2.21
N MET A 64 -1.48 7.18 1.44
CA MET A 64 -2.53 6.15 1.36
C MET A 64 -2.79 5.47 2.71
N LEU A 65 -1.75 5.19 3.49
CA LEU A 65 -1.91 4.67 4.87
C LEU A 65 -2.62 5.68 5.77
N CYS A 66 -2.29 6.96 5.69
CA CYS A 66 -2.99 8.00 6.44
C CYS A 66 -4.46 8.09 6.05
N LEU A 67 -4.77 8.07 4.75
CA LEU A 67 -6.16 8.06 4.27
C LEU A 67 -6.92 6.84 4.80
N LEU A 68 -6.30 5.66 4.78
CA LEU A 68 -6.92 4.45 5.34
C LEU A 68 -7.26 4.64 6.81
N THR A 69 -6.33 5.17 7.62
CA THR A 69 -6.59 5.43 9.04
C THR A 69 -7.71 6.44 9.24
N SER A 70 -7.80 7.47 8.40
CA SER A 70 -8.90 8.44 8.44
C SER A 70 -10.25 7.78 8.13
N HIS A 71 -10.32 6.93 7.10
CA HIS A 71 -11.56 6.19 6.76
C HIS A 71 -11.99 5.26 7.90
N TRP A 72 -11.02 4.71 8.64
CA TRP A 72 -11.30 3.87 9.80
C TRP A 72 -11.84 4.68 10.97
N ILE A 73 -11.20 5.79 11.33
CA ILE A 73 -11.60 6.63 12.47
C ILE A 73 -12.96 7.29 12.23
N ILE A 74 -13.23 7.75 11.00
CA ILE A 74 -14.51 8.37 10.61
C ILE A 74 -15.64 7.32 10.55
N GLY A 75 -15.31 6.04 10.42
CA GLY A 75 -16.30 4.97 10.29
C GLY A 75 -16.81 4.76 8.87
N VAL A 76 -16.11 5.30 7.85
CA VAL A 76 -16.43 5.04 6.43
C VAL A 76 -16.24 3.55 6.12
N GLN A 77 -15.17 2.94 6.63
CA GLN A 77 -14.97 1.50 6.59
C GLN A 77 -14.29 1.04 7.88
N VAL A 78 -14.90 0.07 8.56
CA VAL A 78 -14.29 -0.58 9.73
C VAL A 78 -13.35 -1.68 9.25
N PHE A 79 -12.07 -1.60 9.64
CA PHE A 79 -11.07 -2.61 9.33
C PHE A 79 -10.88 -3.58 10.49
N ALA A 80 -10.33 -4.76 10.20
CA ALA A 80 -10.00 -5.73 11.23
C ALA A 80 -8.91 -5.18 12.17
N ILE A 81 -9.11 -5.30 13.49
CA ILE A 81 -8.15 -4.86 14.52
C ILE A 81 -6.80 -5.58 14.35
N GLY A 82 -6.82 -6.84 13.91
CA GLY A 82 -5.60 -7.61 13.58
C GLY A 82 -4.75 -7.01 12.45
N LEU A 83 -5.26 -6.02 11.71
CA LEU A 83 -4.52 -5.29 10.67
C LEU A 83 -3.57 -4.24 11.27
N ILE A 84 -3.78 -3.79 12.51
CA ILE A 84 -2.97 -2.73 13.14
C ILE A 84 -1.47 -3.04 13.12
N PRO A 85 -1.00 -4.23 13.56
CA PRO A 85 0.43 -4.54 13.53
C PRO A 85 1.02 -4.46 12.12
N LEU A 86 0.26 -4.88 11.11
CA LEU A 86 0.67 -4.80 9.71
C LEU A 86 0.80 -3.35 9.22
N LEU A 87 -0.18 -2.49 9.53
CA LEU A 87 -0.15 -1.07 9.16
C LEU A 87 1.04 -0.34 9.79
N ILE A 88 1.33 -0.62 11.07
CA ILE A 88 2.50 -0.06 11.76
C ILE A 88 3.79 -0.52 11.09
N ALA A 89 3.91 -1.83 10.82
CA ALA A 89 5.09 -2.38 10.15
C ALA A 89 5.32 -1.76 8.76
N LEU A 90 4.24 -1.56 7.99
CA LEU A 90 4.29 -0.90 6.68
C LEU A 90 4.72 0.57 6.80
N LEU A 91 4.13 1.32 7.74
CA LEU A 91 4.46 2.73 7.97
C LEU A 91 5.93 2.91 8.32
N VAL A 92 6.42 2.16 9.31
CA VAL A 92 7.83 2.18 9.74
C VAL A 92 8.74 1.84 8.57
N ARG A 93 8.41 0.80 7.79
CA ARG A 93 9.22 0.39 6.64
C ARG A 93 9.27 1.47 5.56
N TYR A 94 8.14 2.11 5.24
CA TYR A 94 8.11 3.16 4.22
C TYR A 94 8.87 4.42 4.66
N ILE A 95 8.74 4.84 5.92
CA ILE A 95 9.52 5.96 6.47
C ILE A 95 11.03 5.66 6.41
N TYR A 96 11.42 4.44 6.80
CA TYR A 96 12.82 4.00 6.70
C TYR A 96 13.34 4.08 5.26
N LEU A 97 12.59 3.56 4.28
CA LEU A 97 12.99 3.59 2.87
C LEU A 97 13.09 5.01 2.32
N VAL A 98 12.14 5.89 2.66
CA VAL A 98 12.20 7.31 2.26
C VAL A 98 13.46 7.96 2.82
N LYS A 99 13.80 7.71 4.10
CA LYS A 99 15.01 8.27 4.73
C LYS A 99 16.28 7.73 4.08
N PHE A 100 16.37 6.41 3.90
CA PHE A 100 17.52 5.73 3.30
C PHE A 100 17.83 6.26 1.89
N PHE A 101 16.82 6.38 1.03
CA PHE A 101 17.00 6.87 -0.34
C PHE A 101 17.12 8.38 -0.46
N ASN A 102 16.90 9.14 0.62
CA ASN A 102 17.14 10.58 0.63
C ASN A 102 18.54 10.94 1.14
N GLN A 103 19.23 9.98 1.78
CA GLN A 103 20.60 10.12 2.27
C GLN A 103 21.66 9.64 1.26
N ASN A 104 21.27 8.74 0.34
CA ASN A 104 22.05 8.31 -0.83
C ASN A 104 21.67 9.10 -2.09
#